data_AF-A0A258Q2C3-F1
#
_entry.id   AF-A0A258Q2C3-F1
#
_cell.length_a   1.000
_cell.length_b   1.000
_cell.length_c   1.000
_cell.angle_alpha   90.00
_cell.angle_beta   90.00
_cell.angle_gamma   90.00
#
_symmetry.space_group_name_H-M   'P 1'
#
loop_
_entity.id
_entity.type
_entity.pdbx_description
1 polymer ?
#
loop_
_entity_poly.entity_id
_entity_poly.type
_entity_poly.pdbx_seq_one_letter_code
_entity_poly.pdbx_strand_id
1 'polypeptide(L)'
;ALVARFWKAPYQGKLIHWGTELHDRWMLPHFVAQDMADVVEDLRAFGYKFEKHWFDPFVEFRFPRYGTVAYHGIEMELRQAIEPWNVLGEEMSTGGTARYVDSSVERMQLRVRGMTDGRHIVTCNGRELPLQPTGTAGEYVAGIRFRAWKPWSALHPTIDVQAPLVFDLVDTWSGRAIGGCTYHVSHPGGRNYDSFPVNANEAEARRFTRFWGYGHTPGKMQVEEEPKNPRFPFTLDLRWQAH
;
A
#
# COMPACT_ATOMS: atom_id res chain seq x y z
N ALA A 1 7.58 1.20 -28.20
CA ALA A 1 6.41 0.46 -28.73
C ALA A 1 5.18 1.34 -28.87
N LEU A 2 4.67 1.93 -27.77
CA LEU A 2 3.48 2.80 -27.79
C LEU A 2 3.54 3.94 -28.83
N VAL A 3 4.65 4.67 -28.92
CA VAL A 3 4.85 5.71 -29.96
C VAL A 3 4.64 5.14 -31.38
N ALA A 4 5.20 3.96 -31.66
CA ALA A 4 5.05 3.31 -32.97
C ALA A 4 3.62 2.76 -33.19
N ARG A 5 2.96 2.25 -32.14
CA ARG A 5 1.55 1.86 -32.18
C ARG A 5 0.68 3.05 -32.59
N PHE A 6 0.81 4.16 -31.87
CA PHE A 6 0.01 5.38 -32.08
C PHE A 6 0.30 6.07 -33.41
N TRP A 7 1.53 5.97 -33.91
CA TRP A 7 1.85 6.46 -35.26
C TRP A 7 1.10 5.67 -36.35
N LYS A 8 1.02 4.34 -36.22
CA LYS A 8 0.32 3.48 -37.18
C LYS A 8 -1.20 3.57 -37.07
N ALA A 9 -1.71 3.59 -35.84
CA ALA A 9 -3.13 3.73 -35.54
C ALA A 9 -3.29 4.67 -34.34
N PRO A 10 -3.63 5.95 -34.57
CA PRO A 10 -3.83 6.91 -33.49
C PRO A 10 -4.88 6.44 -32.49
N TYR A 11 -4.57 6.56 -31.19
CA TYR A 11 -5.51 6.23 -30.13
C TYR A 11 -6.50 7.39 -29.94
N GLN A 12 -7.78 7.14 -30.23
CA GLN A 12 -8.86 8.13 -30.17
C GLN A 12 -9.81 7.91 -28.96
N GLY A 13 -9.39 7.07 -28.00
CA GLY A 13 -10.16 6.81 -26.80
C GLY A 13 -10.31 8.07 -25.95
N LYS A 14 -11.49 8.25 -25.33
CA LYS A 14 -11.73 9.37 -24.41
C LYS A 14 -10.97 9.16 -23.11
N LEU A 15 -10.31 10.21 -22.62
CA LEU A 15 -9.69 10.19 -21.31
C LEU A 15 -10.76 10.09 -20.22
N ILE A 16 -10.51 9.25 -19.22
CA ILE A 16 -11.39 9.08 -18.06
C ILE A 16 -10.89 10.01 -16.95
N HIS A 17 -11.81 10.79 -16.38
CA HIS A 17 -11.53 11.57 -15.19
C HIS A 17 -11.72 10.67 -13.94
N TRP A 18 -10.61 10.16 -13.41
CA TRP A 18 -10.61 9.23 -12.28
C TRP A 18 -10.97 9.85 -10.92
N GLY A 19 -10.97 11.18 -10.80
CA GLY A 19 -11.25 11.85 -9.53
C GLY A 19 -10.33 11.37 -8.40
N THR A 20 -10.89 11.05 -7.24
CA THR A 20 -10.11 10.61 -6.08
C THR A 20 -9.55 9.19 -6.24
N GLU A 21 -10.11 8.35 -7.12
CA GLU A 21 -9.58 7.00 -7.36
C GLU A 21 -8.13 7.02 -7.86
N LEU A 22 -7.73 8.09 -8.57
CA LEU A 22 -6.35 8.28 -8.99
C LEU A 22 -5.38 8.31 -7.81
N HIS A 23 -5.80 8.87 -6.68
CA HIS A 23 -5.03 8.95 -5.44
C HIS A 23 -5.38 7.85 -4.43
N ASP A 24 -6.21 6.88 -4.84
CA ASP A 24 -6.67 5.77 -4.01
C ASP A 24 -6.33 4.42 -4.67
N ARG A 25 -7.27 3.87 -5.44
CA ARG A 25 -7.12 2.61 -6.19
C ARG A 25 -5.85 2.55 -7.03
N TRP A 26 -5.59 3.58 -7.83
CA TRP A 26 -4.46 3.60 -8.78
C TRP A 26 -3.10 3.86 -8.14
N MET A 27 -3.05 3.92 -6.80
CA MET A 27 -1.81 3.97 -6.02
C MET A 27 -1.43 2.58 -5.46
N LEU A 28 -2.29 1.57 -5.62
CA LEU A 28 -2.09 0.24 -5.05
C LEU A 28 -1.40 -0.72 -6.06
N PRO A 29 -0.38 -1.50 -5.64
CA PRO A 29 0.38 -2.42 -6.48
C PRO A 29 -0.46 -3.33 -7.37
N HIS A 30 -1.55 -3.89 -6.84
CA HIS A 30 -2.39 -4.84 -7.56
C HIS A 30 -3.02 -4.19 -8.80
N PHE A 31 -3.64 -3.03 -8.65
CA PHE A 31 -4.30 -2.35 -9.75
C PHE A 31 -3.30 -1.75 -10.75
N VAL A 32 -2.13 -1.28 -10.29
CA VAL A 32 -1.06 -0.83 -11.20
C VAL A 32 -0.51 -1.99 -12.03
N ALA A 33 -0.29 -3.15 -11.42
CA ALA A 33 0.16 -4.34 -12.14
C ALA A 33 -0.89 -4.84 -13.14
N GLN A 34 -2.17 -4.79 -12.76
CA GLN A 34 -3.28 -5.11 -13.65
C GLN A 34 -3.35 -4.17 -14.86
N ASP A 35 -3.29 -2.85 -14.64
CA ASP A 35 -3.29 -1.85 -15.72
C ASP A 35 -2.09 -2.03 -16.67
N MET A 36 -0.91 -2.31 -16.12
CA MET A 36 0.27 -2.63 -16.95
C MET A 36 0.05 -3.90 -17.78
N ALA A 37 -0.61 -4.92 -17.23
CA ALA A 37 -0.93 -6.14 -17.98
C ALA A 37 -1.88 -5.86 -19.14
N ASP A 38 -2.85 -4.96 -18.97
CA ASP A 38 -3.78 -4.53 -20.03
C ASP A 38 -3.04 -3.77 -21.15
N VAL A 39 -2.08 -2.91 -20.80
CA VAL A 39 -1.21 -2.23 -21.79
C VAL A 39 -0.37 -3.24 -22.59
N VAL A 40 0.15 -4.27 -21.94
CA VAL A 40 0.89 -5.35 -22.61
C VAL A 40 -0.01 -6.12 -23.57
N GLU A 41 -1.24 -6.44 -23.17
CA GLU A 41 -2.21 -7.10 -24.03
C GLU A 41 -2.58 -6.27 -25.26
N ASP A 42 -2.81 -4.97 -25.10
CA ASP A 42 -3.07 -4.04 -26.20
C ASP A 42 -1.90 -4.00 -27.20
N LEU A 43 -0.66 -3.94 -26.71
CA LEU A 43 0.53 -3.98 -27.55
C LEU A 43 0.66 -5.31 -28.30
N ARG A 44 0.37 -6.44 -27.66
CA ARG A 44 0.36 -7.77 -28.28
C ARG A 44 -0.70 -7.88 -29.36
N ALA A 45 -1.92 -7.40 -29.10
CA ALA A 45 -3.00 -7.37 -30.08
C ALA A 45 -2.61 -6.56 -31.33
N PHE A 46 -1.75 -5.55 -31.17
CA PHE A 46 -1.20 -4.75 -32.28
C PHE A 46 0.07 -5.34 -32.94
N GLY A 47 0.49 -6.55 -32.53
CA GLY A 47 1.63 -7.27 -33.11
C GLY A 47 2.99 -7.00 -32.46
N TYR A 48 3.04 -6.25 -31.35
CA TYR A 48 4.27 -6.11 -30.55
C TYR A 48 4.32 -7.22 -29.50
N LYS A 49 5.29 -8.14 -29.62
CA LYS A 49 5.42 -9.34 -28.77
C LYS A 49 5.97 -9.04 -27.36
N PHE A 50 5.36 -8.09 -26.66
CA PHE A 50 5.63 -7.88 -25.23
C PHE A 50 5.07 -9.05 -24.42
N GLU A 51 5.77 -9.45 -23.37
CA GLU A 51 5.30 -10.46 -22.43
C GLU A 51 5.07 -9.82 -21.06
N LYS A 52 4.00 -10.24 -20.37
CA LYS A 52 3.63 -9.66 -19.06
C LYS A 52 4.77 -9.81 -18.04
N HIS A 53 5.36 -11.00 -17.98
CA HIS A 53 6.41 -11.33 -17.00
C HIS A 53 7.69 -10.50 -17.14
N TRP A 54 7.89 -9.80 -18.27
CA TRP A 54 9.01 -8.85 -18.41
C TRP A 54 8.91 -7.67 -17.43
N PHE A 55 7.70 -7.38 -16.94
CA PHE A 55 7.45 -6.29 -16.01
C PHE A 55 7.51 -6.69 -14.54
N ASP A 56 7.50 -8.00 -14.23
CA ASP A 56 7.54 -8.50 -12.85
C ASP A 56 8.70 -7.91 -12.03
N PRO A 57 9.95 -7.82 -12.53
CA PRO A 57 11.04 -7.21 -11.79
C PRO A 57 10.81 -5.72 -11.48
N PHE A 58 10.12 -5.00 -12.37
CA PHE A 58 9.80 -3.59 -12.18
C PHE A 58 8.68 -3.41 -11.15
N VAL A 59 7.69 -4.29 -11.14
CA VAL A 59 6.64 -4.33 -10.12
C VAL A 59 7.26 -4.64 -8.75
N GLU A 60 8.12 -5.65 -8.66
CA GLU A 60 8.83 -5.99 -7.41
C GLU A 60 9.74 -4.85 -6.93
N PHE A 61 10.45 -4.19 -7.85
CA PHE A 61 11.28 -3.04 -7.50
C PHE A 61 10.46 -1.83 -7.06
N ARG A 62 9.34 -1.55 -7.73
CA ARG A 62 8.48 -0.39 -7.44
C ARG A 62 7.66 -0.59 -6.17
N PHE A 63 7.26 -1.83 -5.89
CA PHE A 63 6.37 -2.25 -4.81
C PHE A 63 7.01 -3.37 -3.98
N PRO A 64 8.13 -3.08 -3.31
CA PRO A 64 8.86 -4.08 -2.56
C PRO A 64 7.96 -4.72 -1.49
N ARG A 65 8.09 -6.03 -1.37
CA ARG A 65 7.43 -6.82 -0.33
C ARG A 65 8.12 -6.60 1.01
N TYR A 66 7.31 -6.34 2.04
CA TYR A 66 7.76 -6.28 3.43
C TYR A 66 7.76 -7.66 4.09
N GLY A 67 6.72 -8.44 3.85
CA GLY A 67 6.65 -9.81 4.36
C GLY A 67 5.33 -10.50 4.08
N THR A 68 5.29 -11.78 4.43
CA THR A 68 4.15 -12.67 4.23
C THR A 68 3.98 -13.56 5.46
N VAL A 69 2.74 -13.78 5.87
CA VAL A 69 2.34 -14.76 6.89
C VAL A 69 1.16 -15.57 6.39
N ALA A 70 0.99 -16.77 6.94
CA ALA A 70 -0.16 -17.61 6.64
C ALA A 70 -0.73 -18.22 7.93
N TYR A 71 -2.04 -18.10 8.11
CA TYR A 71 -2.78 -18.67 9.25
C TYR A 71 -4.07 -19.30 8.75
N HIS A 72 -4.37 -20.53 9.18
CA HIS A 72 -5.62 -21.21 8.82
C HIS A 72 -5.89 -21.29 7.30
N GLY A 73 -4.84 -21.39 6.48
CA GLY A 73 -4.96 -21.41 5.02
C GLY A 73 -5.18 -20.03 4.37
N ILE A 74 -5.14 -18.95 5.16
CA ILE A 74 -5.24 -17.57 4.69
C ILE A 74 -3.85 -16.95 4.69
N GLU A 75 -3.38 -16.51 3.52
CA GLU A 75 -2.12 -15.80 3.35
C GLU A 75 -2.35 -14.29 3.39
N MET A 76 -1.50 -13.56 4.13
CA MET A 76 -1.46 -12.11 4.15
C MET A 76 -0.07 -11.63 3.69
N GLU A 77 -0.03 -10.78 2.68
CA GLU A 77 1.19 -10.18 2.14
C GLU A 77 1.13 -8.65 2.26
N LEU A 78 2.18 -8.05 2.81
CA LEU A 78 2.34 -6.60 2.91
C LEU A 78 3.35 -6.11 1.87
N ARG A 79 2.96 -5.10 1.07
CA ARG A 79 3.82 -4.44 0.09
C ARG A 79 3.75 -2.93 0.22
N GLN A 80 4.86 -2.25 -0.09
CA GLN A 80 4.83 -0.81 -0.29
C GLN A 80 3.85 -0.45 -1.42
N ALA A 81 3.11 0.64 -1.25
CA ALA A 81 2.26 1.23 -2.28
C ALA A 81 2.74 2.64 -2.64
N ILE A 82 2.16 3.25 -3.67
CA ILE A 82 2.48 4.63 -4.04
C ILE A 82 1.85 5.57 -3.02
N GLU A 83 2.62 6.55 -2.55
CA GLU A 83 2.09 7.71 -1.86
C GLU A 83 2.74 8.95 -2.46
N PRO A 84 1.97 9.89 -3.05
CA PRO A 84 2.53 11.12 -3.56
C PRO A 84 2.94 12.00 -2.39
N TRP A 85 4.21 12.39 -2.35
CA TRP A 85 4.68 13.37 -1.38
C TRP A 85 4.44 14.78 -1.91
N ASN A 86 3.59 15.52 -1.20
CA ASN A 86 3.19 16.86 -1.61
C ASN A 86 4.32 17.85 -1.36
N VAL A 87 4.53 18.74 -2.33
CA VAL A 87 5.43 19.88 -2.20
C VAL A 87 4.73 20.95 -1.36
N LEU A 88 5.38 21.37 -0.28
CA LEU A 88 4.96 22.49 0.55
C LEU A 88 5.32 23.82 -0.14
N GLY A 89 4.71 24.91 0.34
CA GLY A 89 5.00 26.26 -0.15
C GLY A 89 6.49 26.61 -0.03
N GLU A 90 6.92 27.61 -0.80
CA GLU A 90 8.29 28.14 -0.70
C GLU A 90 8.52 28.76 0.67
N GLU A 91 9.56 28.32 1.37
CA GLU A 91 10.03 28.94 2.61
C GLU A 91 11.34 29.69 2.34
N MET A 92 11.45 30.91 2.86
CA MET A 92 12.69 31.68 2.80
C MET A 92 13.69 31.10 3.81
N SER A 93 14.77 30.50 3.32
CA SER A 93 15.92 30.13 4.15
C SER A 93 17.00 31.20 4.06
N THR A 94 17.90 31.25 5.05
CA THR A 94 18.99 32.23 5.17
C THR A 94 19.99 32.24 4.00
N GLY A 95 19.87 31.33 3.02
CA GLY A 95 20.73 31.25 1.83
C GLY A 95 19.99 30.97 0.51
N GLY A 96 18.65 31.01 0.47
CA GLY A 96 17.86 30.76 -0.75
C GLY A 96 16.42 30.31 -0.47
N THR A 97 15.64 30.05 -1.52
CA THR A 97 14.29 29.45 -1.40
C THR A 97 14.38 27.93 -1.47
N ALA A 98 13.75 27.24 -0.52
CA ALA A 98 13.61 25.80 -0.52
C ALA A 98 12.13 25.42 -0.57
N ARG A 99 11.81 24.33 -1.28
CA ARG A 99 10.47 23.72 -1.26
C ARG A 99 10.55 22.42 -0.47
N TYR A 100 9.94 22.40 0.70
CA TYR A 100 9.90 21.20 1.52
C TYR A 100 8.93 20.18 0.92
N VAL A 101 9.19 18.89 1.14
CA VAL A 101 8.32 17.81 0.67
C VAL A 101 7.81 17.05 1.89
N ASP A 102 6.49 16.97 2.04
CA ASP A 102 5.88 16.19 3.11
C ASP A 102 6.04 14.69 2.83
N SER A 103 7.13 14.15 3.37
CA SER A 103 7.50 12.73 3.31
C SER A 103 7.05 11.97 4.56
N SER A 104 6.22 12.58 5.41
CA SER A 104 5.76 11.99 6.67
C SER A 104 4.73 10.87 6.48
N VAL A 105 4.14 10.79 5.29
CA VAL A 105 3.03 9.87 4.97
C VAL A 105 3.53 8.75 4.09
N GLU A 106 3.11 7.54 4.41
CA GLU A 106 3.35 6.35 3.60
C GLU A 106 2.04 5.64 3.27
N ARG A 107 2.11 4.79 2.24
CA ARG A 107 1.04 3.87 1.88
C ARG A 107 1.58 2.45 1.73
N MET A 108 0.77 1.51 2.17
CA MET A 108 0.97 0.08 2.05
C MET A 108 -0.24 -0.55 1.38
N GLN A 109 -0.04 -1.66 0.68
CA GLN A 109 -1.11 -2.56 0.30
C GLN A 109 -0.97 -3.86 1.10
N LEU A 110 -2.08 -4.28 1.71
CA LEU A 110 -2.30 -5.65 2.13
C LEU A 110 -2.93 -6.41 0.97
N ARG A 111 -2.41 -7.59 0.64
CA ARG A 111 -3.09 -8.62 -0.16
C ARG A 111 -3.41 -9.82 0.71
N VAL A 112 -4.62 -10.33 0.63
CA VAL A 112 -5.07 -11.53 1.34
C VAL A 112 -5.50 -12.58 0.33
N ARG A 113 -5.14 -13.85 0.55
CA ARG A 113 -5.53 -15.00 -0.28
C ARG A 113 -6.09 -16.13 0.58
N GLY A 114 -7.06 -16.87 0.05
CA GLY A 114 -7.72 -17.97 0.77
C GLY A 114 -8.81 -17.52 1.73
N MET A 115 -9.19 -16.24 1.69
CA MET A 115 -10.18 -15.67 2.59
C MET A 115 -11.60 -16.09 2.18
N THR A 116 -12.41 -16.51 3.15
CA THR A 116 -13.86 -16.69 2.94
C THR A 116 -14.60 -15.38 3.17
N ASP A 117 -15.30 -14.90 2.15
CA ASP A 117 -16.12 -13.69 2.21
C ASP A 117 -17.18 -13.75 3.32
N GLY A 118 -17.39 -12.64 4.01
CA GLY A 118 -18.33 -12.52 5.14
C GLY A 118 -17.94 -13.27 6.43
N ARG A 119 -16.93 -14.14 6.41
CA ARG A 119 -16.43 -14.84 7.60
C ARG A 119 -15.18 -14.19 8.19
N HIS A 120 -14.26 -13.74 7.34
CA HIS A 120 -12.99 -13.21 7.82
C HIS A 120 -12.93 -11.71 7.59
N ILE A 121 -12.36 -11.01 8.56
CA ILE A 121 -12.06 -9.59 8.51
C ILE A 121 -10.56 -9.45 8.74
N VAL A 122 -9.94 -8.47 8.09
CA VAL A 122 -8.59 -8.02 8.49
C VAL A 122 -8.70 -6.61 9.03
N THR A 123 -8.09 -6.38 10.19
CA THR A 123 -7.97 -5.04 10.76
C THR A 123 -6.53 -4.54 10.69
N CYS A 124 -6.37 -3.22 10.76
CA CYS A 124 -5.10 -2.55 11.03
C CYS A 124 -5.29 -1.60 12.22
N ASN A 125 -4.52 -1.81 13.29
CA ASN A 125 -4.67 -1.10 14.56
C ASN A 125 -6.12 -1.14 15.10
N GLY A 126 -6.77 -2.31 14.96
CA GLY A 126 -8.15 -2.55 15.41
C GLY A 126 -9.24 -2.00 14.48
N ARG A 127 -8.90 -1.27 13.42
CA ARG A 127 -9.85 -0.73 12.43
C ARG A 127 -9.99 -1.65 11.23
N GLU A 128 -11.21 -1.95 10.82
CA GLU A 128 -11.48 -2.82 9.67
C GLU A 128 -10.90 -2.25 8.38
N LEU A 129 -10.24 -3.11 7.59
CA LEU A 129 -9.71 -2.74 6.30
C LEU A 129 -10.79 -2.81 5.21
N PRO A 130 -10.86 -1.83 4.29
CA PRO A 130 -11.81 -1.85 3.18
C PRO A 130 -11.31 -2.81 2.08
N LEU A 131 -11.41 -4.11 2.33
CA LEU A 131 -10.95 -5.16 1.41
C LEU A 131 -11.76 -5.15 0.12
N GLN A 132 -11.06 -5.08 -1.01
CA GLN A 132 -11.62 -5.01 -2.35
C GLN A 132 -11.30 -6.30 -3.10
N PRO A 133 -12.27 -6.92 -3.78
CA PRO A 133 -12.04 -8.14 -4.54
C PRO A 133 -11.14 -7.86 -5.75
N THR A 134 -10.30 -8.82 -6.06
CA THR A 134 -9.34 -8.76 -7.19
C THR A 134 -9.87 -9.39 -8.48
N GLY A 135 -11.04 -10.03 -8.42
CA GLY A 135 -11.56 -10.92 -9.46
C GLY A 135 -11.11 -12.38 -9.33
N THR A 136 -10.11 -12.66 -8.48
CA THR A 136 -9.75 -14.03 -8.07
C THR A 136 -10.53 -14.41 -6.81
N ALA A 137 -11.20 -15.56 -6.83
CA ALA A 137 -12.01 -16.01 -5.70
C ALA A 137 -11.16 -16.17 -4.42
N GLY A 138 -11.60 -15.54 -3.34
CA GLY A 138 -10.88 -15.55 -2.06
C GLY A 138 -9.61 -14.69 -2.01
N GLU A 139 -9.37 -13.85 -3.02
CA GLU A 139 -8.27 -12.87 -3.03
C GLU A 139 -8.78 -11.43 -2.97
N TYR A 140 -8.25 -10.68 -2.00
CA TYR A 140 -8.64 -9.29 -1.73
C TYR A 140 -7.41 -8.41 -1.52
N VAL A 141 -7.58 -7.12 -1.75
CA VAL A 141 -6.57 -6.10 -1.46
C VAL A 141 -7.16 -4.90 -0.74
N ALA A 142 -6.38 -4.27 0.14
CA ALA A 142 -6.72 -2.98 0.72
C ALA A 142 -5.45 -2.12 0.86
N GLY A 143 -5.62 -0.82 0.67
CA GLY A 143 -4.63 0.19 1.00
C GLY A 143 -4.67 0.53 2.49
N ILE A 144 -3.53 0.89 3.04
CA ILE A 144 -3.39 1.50 4.36
C ILE A 144 -2.53 2.74 4.18
N ARG A 145 -3.07 3.90 4.57
CA ARG A 145 -2.35 5.18 4.55
C ARG A 145 -2.21 5.71 5.97
N PHE A 146 -1.00 6.10 6.32
CA PHE A 146 -0.65 6.39 7.71
C PHE A 146 0.50 7.39 7.80
N ARG A 147 0.61 8.08 8.93
CA ARG A 147 1.77 8.91 9.22
C ARG A 147 2.91 8.04 9.74
N ALA A 148 3.98 7.92 8.96
CA ALA A 148 5.11 7.06 9.25
C ALA A 148 6.13 7.71 10.22
N TRP A 149 6.34 9.03 10.11
CA TRP A 149 7.24 9.79 10.99
C TRP A 149 6.81 11.26 11.12
N LYS A 150 7.46 12.02 12.00
CA LYS A 150 7.09 13.42 12.29
C LYS A 150 8.23 14.38 11.94
N PRO A 151 8.34 14.84 10.68
CA PRO A 151 9.25 15.92 10.34
C PRO A 151 8.85 17.23 11.01
N TRP A 152 9.81 18.16 11.07
CA TRP A 152 9.60 19.52 11.57
C TRP A 152 8.61 20.33 10.72
N SER A 153 8.50 20.02 9.41
CA SER A 153 7.52 20.61 8.49
C SER A 153 6.69 19.51 7.81
N ALA A 154 5.36 19.61 7.83
CA ALA A 154 4.41 18.67 7.20
C ALA A 154 3.04 19.34 7.04
N LEU A 155 2.18 18.83 6.14
CA LEU A 155 0.84 19.36 5.93
C LEU A 155 -0.09 19.19 7.14
N HIS A 156 0.10 18.12 7.91
CA HIS A 156 -0.76 17.77 9.05
C HIS A 156 0.07 17.62 10.34
N PRO A 157 0.66 18.71 10.86
CA PRO A 157 1.64 18.63 11.94
C PRO A 157 1.07 18.10 13.25
N THR A 158 -0.25 18.21 13.46
CA THR A 158 -0.97 17.81 14.68
C THR A 158 -1.28 16.31 14.76
N ILE A 159 -1.17 15.56 13.66
CA ILE A 159 -1.47 14.11 13.65
C ILE A 159 -0.22 13.35 14.07
N ASP A 160 -0.24 12.56 15.14
CA ASP A 160 0.97 11.83 15.56
C ASP A 160 1.35 10.65 14.64
N VAL A 161 2.52 10.06 14.89
CA VAL A 161 3.00 8.89 14.15
C VAL A 161 2.10 7.69 14.44
N GLN A 162 1.75 6.97 13.38
CA GLN A 162 0.84 5.83 13.40
C GLN A 162 1.62 4.54 13.12
N ALA A 163 2.60 4.28 13.98
CA ALA A 163 3.44 3.09 13.93
C ALA A 163 3.66 2.55 15.35
N PRO A 164 3.76 1.23 15.53
CA PRO A 164 3.66 0.19 14.49
C PRO A 164 2.24 0.04 13.93
N LEU A 165 2.14 -0.62 12.77
CA LEU A 165 0.89 -1.10 12.20
C LEU A 165 0.72 -2.56 12.63
N VAL A 166 -0.32 -2.84 13.39
CA VAL A 166 -0.68 -4.17 13.87
C VAL A 166 -1.84 -4.68 13.03
N PHE A 167 -1.63 -5.77 12.31
CA PHE A 167 -2.64 -6.40 11.48
C PHE A 167 -3.18 -7.65 12.17
N ASP A 168 -4.50 -7.75 12.26
CA ASP A 168 -5.20 -8.89 12.85
C ASP A 168 -6.13 -9.54 11.82
N LEU A 169 -5.99 -10.86 11.63
CA LEU A 169 -6.95 -11.68 10.90
C LEU A 169 -7.99 -12.20 11.89
N VAL A 170 -9.23 -11.77 11.73
CA VAL A 170 -10.34 -12.06 12.64
C VAL A 170 -11.30 -13.04 11.99
N ASP A 171 -11.63 -14.11 12.71
CA ASP A 171 -12.73 -15.02 12.35
C ASP A 171 -14.01 -14.55 13.06
N THR A 172 -14.97 -14.03 12.30
CA THR A 172 -16.21 -13.44 12.84
C THR A 172 -17.10 -14.47 13.51
N TRP A 173 -17.00 -15.75 13.13
CA TRP A 173 -17.79 -16.82 13.75
C TRP A 173 -17.35 -17.12 15.17
N SER A 174 -16.04 -17.06 15.43
CA SER A 174 -15.48 -17.25 16.78
C SER A 174 -15.34 -15.93 17.56
N GLY A 175 -15.38 -14.78 16.87
CA GLY A 175 -15.13 -13.46 17.44
C GLY A 175 -13.70 -13.30 17.95
N ARG A 176 -12.73 -13.89 17.27
CA ARG A 176 -11.32 -13.95 17.70
C ARG A 176 -10.36 -13.62 16.57
N ALA A 177 -9.26 -12.97 16.94
CA ALA A 177 -8.08 -12.93 16.09
C ALA A 177 -7.45 -14.33 16.05
N ILE A 178 -7.30 -14.85 14.83
CA ILE A 178 -6.75 -16.19 14.54
C ILE A 178 -5.32 -16.12 13.99
N GLY A 179 -4.78 -14.92 13.83
CA GLY A 179 -3.41 -14.66 13.39
C GLY A 179 -3.22 -13.20 13.02
N GLY A 180 -2.03 -12.85 12.56
CA GLY A 180 -1.72 -11.50 12.14
C GLY A 180 -0.21 -11.20 12.12
N CYS A 181 0.14 -9.94 11.89
CA CYS A 181 1.54 -9.50 11.81
C CYS A 181 1.69 -8.04 12.23
N THR A 182 2.92 -7.59 12.43
CA THR A 182 3.22 -6.21 12.79
C THR A 182 4.24 -5.62 11.82
N TYR A 183 3.98 -4.41 11.34
CA TYR A 183 4.91 -3.61 10.57
C TYR A 183 5.41 -2.40 11.37
N HIS A 184 6.72 -2.19 11.35
CA HIS A 184 7.38 -1.05 11.98
C HIS A 184 7.95 -0.11 10.91
N VAL A 185 7.80 1.20 11.07
CA VAL A 185 8.36 2.18 10.13
C VAL A 185 9.88 2.26 10.21
N SER A 186 10.41 2.19 11.44
CA SER A 186 11.83 2.11 11.74
C SER A 186 12.10 0.83 12.52
N HIS A 187 13.36 0.38 12.56
CA HIS A 187 13.69 -0.83 13.29
C HIS A 187 13.38 -0.63 14.80
N PRO A 188 12.57 -1.50 15.44
CA PRO A 188 12.18 -1.34 16.85
C PRO A 188 13.34 -1.21 17.86
N GLY A 189 14.56 -1.62 17.50
CA GLY A 189 15.77 -1.40 18.31
C GLY A 189 16.32 0.04 18.26
N GLY A 190 15.64 1.00 17.64
CA GLY A 190 16.01 2.42 17.63
C GLY A 190 17.23 2.76 16.78
N ARG A 191 17.76 1.81 15.99
CA ARG A 191 18.84 2.08 15.03
C ARG A 191 18.28 2.80 13.82
N ASN A 192 18.29 4.13 13.86
CA ASN A 192 18.33 4.92 12.65
C ASN A 192 19.72 4.73 12.05
N TYR A 193 19.79 4.24 10.81
CA TYR A 193 21.07 4.11 10.13
C TYR A 193 21.48 5.49 9.61
N ASP A 194 22.60 6.02 10.11
CA ASP A 194 23.17 7.31 9.68
C ASP A 194 23.69 7.29 8.23
N SER A 195 23.76 6.11 7.61
CA SER A 195 24.28 5.91 6.25
C SER A 195 23.24 5.38 5.28
N PHE A 196 23.30 5.85 4.03
CA PHE A 196 22.57 5.24 2.93
C PHE A 196 22.98 3.77 2.75
N PRO A 197 22.06 2.88 2.35
CA PRO A 197 22.41 1.49 2.07
C PRO A 197 23.47 1.43 0.97
N VAL A 198 24.51 0.64 1.20
CA VAL A 198 25.66 0.49 0.30
C VAL A 198 25.27 -0.30 -0.96
N ASN A 199 24.22 -1.12 -0.88
CA ASN A 199 23.70 -1.88 -2.02
C ASN A 199 22.20 -2.27 -1.85
N ALA A 200 21.65 -2.90 -2.90
CA ALA A 200 20.27 -3.37 -2.94
C ALA A 200 19.96 -4.42 -1.84
N ASN A 201 20.89 -5.32 -1.54
CA ASN A 201 20.73 -6.36 -0.52
C ASN A 201 20.65 -5.76 0.89
N GLU A 202 21.42 -4.71 1.19
CA GLU A 202 21.35 -4.01 2.47
C GLU A 202 20.05 -3.23 2.61
N ALA A 203 19.61 -2.56 1.54
CA ALA A 203 18.31 -1.90 1.51
C ALA A 203 17.16 -2.93 1.73
N GLU A 204 17.31 -4.14 1.19
CA GLU A 204 16.37 -5.25 1.37
C GLU A 204 16.40 -5.81 2.80
N ALA A 205 17.58 -6.04 3.37
CA ALA A 205 17.73 -6.47 4.75
C ALA A 205 17.12 -5.47 5.74
N ARG A 206 17.31 -4.16 5.51
CA ARG A 206 16.67 -3.08 6.29
C ARG A 206 15.15 -3.01 6.09
N ARG A 207 14.58 -3.56 5.01
CA ARG A 207 13.13 -3.71 4.83
C ARG A 207 12.60 -4.93 5.59
N PHE A 208 13.32 -6.05 5.57
CA PHE A 208 12.90 -7.26 6.28
C PHE A 208 12.86 -7.07 7.81
N THR A 209 13.72 -6.25 8.40
CA THR A 209 13.69 -5.98 9.85
C THR A 209 12.45 -5.21 10.33
N ARG A 210 11.67 -4.65 9.39
CA ARG A 210 10.45 -3.89 9.64
C ARG A 210 9.20 -4.75 9.70
N PHE A 211 9.26 -6.00 9.24
CA PHE A 211 8.13 -6.92 9.25
C PHE A 211 8.31 -8.00 10.30
N TRP A 212 7.35 -8.11 11.21
CA TRP A 212 7.27 -9.17 12.20
C TRP A 212 6.06 -10.05 11.89
N GLY A 213 6.29 -11.34 11.62
CA GLY A 213 5.24 -12.34 11.43
C GLY A 213 4.52 -12.75 12.72
N TYR A 214 4.53 -11.88 13.73
CA TYR A 214 3.92 -12.02 15.05
C TYR A 214 3.62 -10.61 15.58
N GLY A 215 3.09 -10.48 16.80
CA GLY A 215 2.80 -9.17 17.41
C GLY A 215 1.39 -8.64 17.12
N HIS A 216 0.54 -9.46 16.52
CA HIS A 216 -0.91 -9.24 16.41
C HIS A 216 -1.57 -9.26 17.81
N THR A 217 -2.81 -8.78 17.89
CA THR A 217 -3.65 -8.73 19.09
C THR A 217 -4.28 -10.11 19.36
N PRO A 218 -3.81 -10.91 20.33
CA PRO A 218 -4.35 -12.25 20.51
C PRO A 218 -5.70 -12.22 21.25
N GLY A 219 -6.59 -13.15 20.92
CA GLY A 219 -7.77 -13.43 21.73
C GLY A 219 -9.08 -12.94 21.13
N LYS A 220 -10.06 -12.63 21.99
CA LYS A 220 -11.37 -12.13 21.55
C LYS A 220 -11.19 -10.73 20.98
N MET A 221 -11.77 -10.49 19.82
CA MET A 221 -11.76 -9.19 19.15
C MET A 221 -13.16 -8.92 18.62
N GLN A 222 -13.75 -7.83 19.08
CA GLN A 222 -14.95 -7.28 18.49
C GLN A 222 -14.51 -6.17 17.55
N VAL A 223 -14.79 -6.34 16.27
CA VAL A 223 -14.46 -5.35 15.24
C VAL A 223 -15.68 -4.45 15.07
N GLU A 224 -15.48 -3.15 15.28
CA GLU A 224 -16.50 -2.15 14.98
C GLU A 224 -16.53 -1.90 13.48
N GLU A 225 -17.73 -1.68 12.94
CA GLU A 225 -17.88 -1.35 11.52
C GLU A 225 -17.17 -0.03 11.22
N GLU A 226 -16.18 -0.09 10.32
CA GLU A 226 -15.40 1.09 9.95
C GLU A 226 -16.21 1.97 8.96
N PRO A 227 -16.47 3.24 9.28
CA PRO A 227 -17.16 4.14 8.36
C PRO A 227 -16.41 4.25 7.02
N LYS A 228 -17.13 4.05 5.92
CA LYS A 228 -16.50 4.12 4.59
C LYS A 228 -16.11 5.56 4.28
N ASN A 229 -14.82 5.78 3.98
CA ASN A 229 -14.35 7.06 3.47
C ASN A 229 -14.71 7.19 1.98
N PRO A 230 -15.63 8.08 1.58
CA PRO A 230 -16.06 8.19 0.19
C PRO A 230 -14.96 8.67 -0.75
N ARG A 231 -13.89 9.30 -0.23
CA ARG A 231 -12.73 9.74 -1.03
C ARG A 231 -11.68 8.64 -1.20
N PHE A 232 -11.64 7.67 -0.29
CA PHE A 232 -10.66 6.58 -0.27
C PHE A 232 -11.33 5.21 -0.03
N PRO A 233 -12.24 4.75 -0.91
CA PRO A 233 -12.94 3.47 -0.71
C PRO A 233 -12.03 2.23 -0.77
N PHE A 234 -10.82 2.33 -1.32
CA PHE A 234 -9.83 1.23 -1.38
C PHE A 234 -8.79 1.30 -0.27
N THR A 235 -8.74 2.39 0.51
CA THR A 235 -7.67 2.65 1.47
C THR A 235 -8.21 3.08 2.83
N LEU A 236 -7.82 2.36 3.88
CA LEU A 236 -7.97 2.88 5.25
C LEU A 236 -6.93 3.97 5.48
N ASP A 237 -7.35 5.23 5.53
CA ASP A 237 -6.50 6.34 5.98
C ASP A 237 -6.59 6.45 7.50
N LEU A 238 -5.58 5.95 8.21
CA LEU A 238 -5.56 5.95 9.67
C LEU A 238 -5.62 7.37 10.25
N ARG A 239 -5.26 8.39 9.46
CA ARG A 239 -5.28 9.80 9.86
C ARG A 239 -6.68 10.41 9.78
N TRP A 240 -7.62 9.72 9.13
CA TRP A 240 -9.01 10.14 9.01
C TRP A 240 -9.85 9.50 10.11
N GLN A 241 -10.67 10.32 10.75
CA GLN A 241 -11.72 9.94 11.67
C GLN A 241 -13.04 10.48 11.12
N ALA A 242 -14.12 9.69 11.22
CA ALA A 242 -15.42 10.07 10.68
C ALA A 242 -16.15 11.14 11.53
N HIS A 243 -15.59 11.54 12.67
CA HIS A 243 -16.17 12.42 13.68
C HIS A 243 -15.22 13.56 14.06
#